data_AF-A0A2V8NE93-F1
#
_entry.id   AF-A0A2V8NE93-F1
#
_cell.length_a   1.000
_cell.length_b   1.000
_cell.length_c   1.000
_cell.angle_alpha   90.00
_cell.angle_beta   90.00
_cell.angle_gamma   90.00
#
_symmetry.space_group_name_H-M   'P 1'
#
loop_
_entity.id
_entity.type
_entity.pdbx_description
1 polymer ?
#
loop_
_entity_poly.entity_id
_entity_poly.type
_entity_poly.pdbx_seq_one_letter_code
_entity_poly.pdbx_strand_id
1 'polypeptide(L)'
;VDRYNTLGLGPNVPIADANGSESLLALVNGKFVNIHIPYPMGFFSKTVDGRIDDPSTGWKGRGLWTTTGTRTVFHNEGGTASRPKAYKVQVRPDPLAR
;
A
#
# COMPACT_ATOMS: atom_id res chain seq x y z
N VAL A 1 1.63 -5.77 10.28
CA VAL A 1 1.01 -4.86 11.26
C VAL A 1 1.74 -3.52 11.19
N ASP A 2 1.02 -2.43 10.94
CA ASP A 2 1.54 -1.06 10.98
C ASP A 2 1.66 -0.58 12.44
N ARG A 3 2.78 -0.92 13.08
CA ARG A 3 3.04 -0.60 14.48
C ARG A 3 3.15 0.90 14.74
N TYR A 4 3.70 1.65 13.79
CA TYR A 4 4.13 3.04 14.00
C TYR A 4 3.24 4.07 13.30
N ASN A 5 2.00 3.70 12.95
CA ASN A 5 1.05 4.59 12.31
C ASN A 5 1.61 5.21 11.01
N THR A 6 2.22 4.37 10.18
CA THR A 6 2.83 4.76 8.91
C THR A 6 1.78 5.25 7.91
N LEU A 7 0.57 4.65 7.88
CA LEU A 7 -0.52 5.12 7.02
C LEU A 7 -1.34 6.28 7.60
N GLY A 8 -1.15 6.63 8.86
CA GLY A 8 -2.02 7.62 9.50
C GLY A 8 -3.39 7.07 9.95
N LEU A 9 -3.61 5.75 9.88
CA LEU A 9 -4.86 5.09 10.30
C LEU A 9 -4.91 4.70 11.79
N GLY A 10 -3.83 4.95 12.53
CA GLY A 10 -3.64 4.58 13.93
C GLY A 10 -2.43 3.67 14.15
N PRO A 11 -1.90 3.60 15.39
CA PRO A 11 -0.85 2.64 15.73
C PRO A 11 -1.39 1.21 15.83
N ASN A 12 -0.53 0.23 15.59
CA ASN A 12 -0.82 -1.21 15.70
C ASN A 12 -1.96 -1.72 14.81
N VAL A 13 -2.19 -1.07 13.65
CA VAL A 13 -3.22 -1.48 12.70
C VAL A 13 -2.76 -2.74 11.95
N PRO A 14 -3.48 -3.87 12.03
CA PRO A 14 -3.19 -5.02 11.18
C PRO A 14 -3.40 -4.67 9.71
N ILE A 15 -2.45 -5.06 8.87
CA ILE A 15 -2.55 -4.94 7.41
C ILE A 15 -2.54 -6.36 6.87
N ALA A 16 -3.57 -6.69 6.10
CA ALA A 16 -3.67 -7.96 5.38
C ALA A 16 -3.45 -7.72 3.88
N ASP A 17 -2.57 -8.54 3.31
CA ASP A 17 -2.31 -8.58 1.89
C ASP A 17 -3.46 -9.30 1.20
N ALA A 18 -4.10 -8.64 0.24
CA ALA A 18 -5.27 -9.17 -0.40
C ALA A 18 -4.94 -9.88 -1.71
N ASN A 19 -5.24 -11.18 -1.75
CA ASN A 19 -4.96 -12.03 -2.88
C ASN A 19 -6.06 -11.87 -3.94
N GLY A 20 -5.79 -11.12 -5.00
CA GLY A 20 -6.69 -10.99 -6.15
C GLY A 20 -7.77 -9.92 -6.04
N SER A 21 -7.78 -9.12 -4.97
CA SER A 21 -8.67 -7.95 -4.82
C SER A 21 -7.95 -6.61 -5.03
N GLU A 22 -6.70 -6.64 -5.50
CA GLU A 22 -5.93 -5.45 -5.86
C GLU A 22 -5.85 -4.44 -4.70
N SER A 23 -5.61 -4.90 -3.47
CA SER A 23 -5.71 -4.02 -2.31
C SER A 23 -4.87 -4.40 -1.10
N LEU A 24 -4.62 -3.40 -0.25
CA LEU A 24 -4.20 -3.58 1.13
C LEU A 24 -5.41 -3.40 2.05
N LEU A 25 -5.65 -4.37 2.92
CA LEU A 25 -6.78 -4.35 3.85
C LEU A 25 -6.28 -3.95 5.24
N ALA A 26 -6.62 -2.75 5.69
CA ALA A 26 -6.30 -2.28 7.03
C ALA A 26 -7.47 -2.56 7.97
N LEU A 27 -7.23 -3.25 9.09
CA LEU A 27 -8.26 -3.50 10.10
C LEU A 27 -8.25 -2.38 11.14
N VAL A 28 -9.10 -1.38 10.95
CA VAL A 28 -9.20 -0.19 11.80
C VAL A 28 -10.46 -0.30 12.64
N ASN A 29 -10.30 -0.32 13.98
CA ASN A 29 -11.42 -0.39 14.92
C ASN A 29 -12.43 -1.53 14.60
N GLY A 30 -11.91 -2.71 14.24
CA GLY A 30 -12.73 -3.89 13.91
C GLY A 30 -13.40 -3.85 12.53
N LYS A 31 -13.13 -2.83 11.70
CA LYS A 31 -13.66 -2.70 10.34
C LYS A 31 -12.53 -2.66 9.31
N PHE A 32 -12.76 -3.30 8.16
CA PHE A 32 -11.80 -3.24 7.06
C PHE A 32 -11.91 -1.91 6.31
N VAL A 33 -10.79 -1.22 6.21
CA VAL A 33 -10.55 -0.13 5.26
C VAL A 33 -9.84 -0.74 4.06
N ASN A 34 -10.50 -0.69 2.89
CA ASN A 34 -9.98 -1.24 1.66
C ASN A 34 -9.18 -0.17 0.89
N ILE A 35 -7.84 -0.33 0.88
CA ILE A 35 -6.94 0.55 0.13
C ILE A 35 -6.72 -0.09 -1.24
N HIS A 36 -7.62 0.22 -2.17
CA HIS A 36 -7.62 -0.35 -3.51
C HIS A 36 -6.58 0.33 -4.42
N ILE A 37 -5.80 -0.47 -5.14
CA ILE A 37 -4.74 -0.09 -6.05
C ILE A 37 -5.13 -0.60 -7.44
N PRO A 38 -5.87 0.19 -8.22
CA PRO A 38 -6.49 -0.28 -9.47
C PRO A 38 -5.49 -0.54 -10.60
N TYR A 39 -4.24 -0.08 -10.44
CA TYR A 39 -3.20 -0.18 -11.46
C TYR A 39 -1.84 -0.59 -10.87
N PRO A 40 -1.10 -1.48 -11.55
CA PRO A 40 -1.50 -2.16 -12.78
C PRO A 40 -2.57 -3.21 -12.55
N MET A 41 -3.47 -3.40 -13.52
CA MET A 41 -4.50 -4.44 -13.48
C MET A 41 -3.88 -5.81 -13.16
N GLY A 42 -4.59 -6.60 -12.37
CA GLY A 42 -4.07 -7.83 -11.79
C GLY A 42 -3.07 -7.56 -10.66
N PHE A 43 -3.23 -6.43 -9.96
CA PHE A 43 -2.40 -6.12 -8.80
C PHE A 43 -2.64 -7.16 -7.70
N PHE A 44 -1.55 -7.71 -7.19
CA PHE A 44 -1.59 -8.74 -6.18
C PHE A 44 -0.65 -8.34 -5.06
N SER A 45 -1.17 -7.64 -4.05
CA SER A 45 -0.34 -7.12 -2.97
C SER A 45 0.40 -8.26 -2.29
N LYS A 46 1.72 -8.12 -2.19
CA LYS A 46 2.57 -9.01 -1.41
C LYS A 46 3.63 -8.22 -0.71
N THR A 47 3.87 -8.61 0.54
CA THR A 47 4.83 -7.98 1.45
C THR A 47 4.42 -6.53 1.72
N VAL A 48 4.47 -6.12 2.98
CA VAL A 48 4.09 -4.77 3.36
C VAL A 48 5.00 -4.33 4.48
N ASP A 49 5.78 -3.29 4.20
CA ASP A 49 6.69 -2.68 5.16
C ASP A 49 6.45 -1.19 5.23
N GLY A 50 6.38 -0.67 6.45
CA GLY A 50 6.22 0.75 6.71
C GLY A 50 7.55 1.45 6.87
N ARG A 51 7.67 2.63 6.25
CA ARG A 51 8.83 3.51 6.42
C ARG A 51 8.39 4.93 6.74
N ILE A 52 9.02 5.53 7.74
CA ILE A 52 8.89 6.94 8.11
C ILE A 52 10.25 7.58 7.82
N ASP A 53 10.31 8.35 6.73
CA ASP A 53 11.48 9.07 6.27
C ASP A 53 11.70 10.37 7.06
N ASP A 54 10.61 11.10 7.33
CA ASP A 54 10.64 12.32 8.14
C ASP A 54 9.32 12.46 8.92
N PRO A 55 9.33 12.31 10.26
CA PRO A 55 8.12 12.41 11.07
C PRO A 55 7.51 13.82 11.08
N SER A 56 8.29 14.87 10.79
CA SER A 56 7.86 16.27 10.83
C SER A 56 7.04 16.72 9.61
N THR A 57 7.12 15.97 8.50
CA THR A 57 6.43 16.31 7.24
C THR A 57 5.06 15.67 7.09
N GLY A 58 4.49 15.16 8.18
CA GLY A 58 3.14 14.59 8.20
C GLY A 58 3.01 13.33 7.34
N TRP A 59 1.99 13.29 6.48
CA TRP A 59 1.70 12.14 5.62
C TRP A 59 2.72 11.94 4.48
N LYS A 60 3.46 12.99 4.10
CA LYS A 60 4.44 12.94 3.01
C LYS A 60 5.70 12.17 3.36
N GLY A 61 6.18 12.34 4.59
CA GLY A 61 7.38 11.67 5.11
C GLY A 61 7.13 10.25 5.59
N ARG A 62 5.96 9.67 5.32
CA ARG A 62 5.63 8.29 5.68
C ARG A 62 4.98 7.57 4.51
N GLY A 63 5.13 6.26 4.44
CA GLY A 63 4.44 5.44 3.46
C GLY A 63 4.66 3.96 3.68
N LEU A 64 3.66 3.16 3.29
CA LEU A 64 3.87 1.73 3.15
C LEU A 64 4.48 1.44 1.78
N TRP A 65 5.33 0.44 1.75
CA TRP A 65 5.87 -0.14 0.55
C TRP A 65 5.34 -1.55 0.42
N THR A 66 4.78 -1.86 -0.73
CA THR A 66 4.31 -3.20 -1.07
C THR A 66 4.82 -3.58 -2.45
N THR A 67 4.85 -4.87 -2.75
CA THR A 67 5.18 -5.35 -4.09
C THR A 67 3.94 -5.97 -4.71
N THR A 68 3.95 -6.09 -6.03
CA THR A 68 3.05 -7.05 -6.68
C THR A 68 3.72 -8.41 -6.67
N GLY A 69 3.03 -9.42 -6.15
CA GLY A 69 3.49 -10.81 -6.18
C GLY A 69 3.22 -11.52 -7.50
N THR A 70 2.75 -10.82 -8.54
CA THR A 70 2.54 -11.42 -9.86
C THR A 70 3.87 -11.94 -10.42
N ARG A 71 3.90 -13.22 -10.77
CA ARG A 71 5.10 -13.87 -11.34
C ARG A 71 5.19 -13.67 -12.85
N THR A 72 4.09 -13.27 -13.48
CA THR A 72 3.98 -13.02 -14.92
C THR A 72 3.76 -11.54 -15.18
N VAL A 73 4.68 -10.69 -14.71
CA VAL A 73 4.61 -9.22 -14.89
C VAL A 73 4.46 -8.80 -16.36
N PHE A 74 4.86 -9.65 -17.30
CA PHE A 74 4.74 -9.43 -18.74
C PHE A 74 3.33 -9.63 -19.32
N HIS A 75 2.40 -10.19 -18.53
CA HIS A 75 0.97 -10.21 -18.86
C HIS A 75 0.23 -8.97 -18.35
N ASN A 76 0.87 -8.14 -17.52
CA ASN A 76 0.29 -6.90 -17.03
C ASN A 76 0.58 -5.74 -18.00
N GLU A 77 0.06 -4.57 -17.65
CA GLU A 77 0.38 -3.30 -18.33
C GLU A 77 1.89 -3.12 -18.54
N GLY A 78 2.26 -2.72 -19.76
CA GLY A 78 3.65 -2.57 -20.18
C GLY A 78 4.28 -3.84 -20.77
N GLY A 79 3.61 -4.99 -20.75
CA GLY A 79 4.03 -6.19 -21.48
C GLY A 79 5.44 -6.67 -21.11
N THR A 80 6.19 -7.17 -22.09
CA THR A 80 7.56 -7.71 -21.90
C THR A 80 8.59 -6.68 -21.41
N ALA A 81 8.29 -5.38 -21.49
CA ALA A 81 9.10 -4.31 -20.89
C ALA A 81 8.85 -4.14 -19.39
N SER A 82 7.78 -4.72 -18.85
CA SER A 82 7.43 -4.64 -17.43
C SER A 82 8.46 -5.35 -16.55
N ARG A 83 8.65 -4.82 -15.34
CA ARG A 83 9.60 -5.32 -14.33
C ARG A 83 8.91 -5.38 -12.98
N PRO A 84 9.38 -6.20 -12.04
CA PRO A 84 8.95 -6.11 -10.65
C PRO A 84 9.14 -4.69 -10.10
N LYS A 85 8.17 -4.19 -9.34
CA LYS A 85 8.18 -2.85 -8.77
C LYS A 85 7.80 -2.91 -7.29
N ALA A 86 8.38 -1.99 -6.52
CA ALA A 86 7.85 -1.62 -5.21
C ALA A 86 6.90 -0.42 -5.39
N TYR A 87 5.77 -0.47 -4.71
CA TYR A 87 4.71 0.52 -4.76
C TYR A 87 4.66 1.24 -3.42
N LYS A 88 4.81 2.57 -3.47
CA LYS A 88 4.63 3.43 -2.30
C LYS A 88 3.17 3.81 -2.16
N VAL A 89 2.57 3.47 -1.03
CA VAL A 89 1.20 3.81 -0.67
C VAL A 89 1.23 4.88 0.41
N GLN A 90 0.55 5.99 0.17
CA GLN A 90 0.41 7.09 1.11
C GLN A 90 -1.07 7.47 1.22
N VAL A 91 -1.51 7.78 2.44
CA VAL A 91 -2.87 8.22 2.71
C VAL A 91 -2.79 9.63 3.26
N ARG A 92 -3.57 10.52 2.66
CA ARG A 92 -3.71 11.90 3.13
C ARG A 92 -4.68 11.95 4.31
N PRO A 93 -4.46 12.83 5.30
CA PRO A 93 -5.41 13.01 6.40
C PRO A 93 -6.73 13.63 5.92
N ASP A 94 -6.68 14.42 4.85
CA ASP A 94 -7.84 15.02 4.20
C ASP A 94 -7.58 15.23 2.68
N PRO A 95 -8.61 15.46 1.86
CA PRO A 95 -8.46 15.61 0.41
C PRO A 95 -7.64 16.83 -0.04
N LEU A 96 -7.51 17.86 0.80
CA LEU A 96 -6.83 19.12 0.50
C LEU A 96 -5.41 19.19 1.08
N ALA A 97 -5.00 18.18 1.87
CA ALA A 97 -3.69 18.10 2.47
C ALA A 97 -2.60 18.22 1.41
N ARG A 98 -1.72 19.22 1.57
CA ARG A 98 -0.71 19.58 0.57
C ARG A 98 0.59 18.86 0.75
#